data_AF-A0A1N6J3S3-F1
#
_entry.id   AF-A0A1N6J3S3-F1
#
_cell.length_a   1.000
_cell.length_b   1.000
_cell.length_c   1.000
_cell.angle_alpha   90.00
_cell.angle_beta   90.00
_cell.angle_gamma   90.00
#
_symmetry.space_group_name_H-M   'P 1'
#
loop_
_entity.id
_entity.type
_entity.pdbx_description
1 polymer ?
#
loop_
_entity_poly.entity_id
_entity_poly.type
_entity_poly.pdbx_seq_one_letter_code
_entity_poly.pdbx_strand_id
1 'polypeptide(L)'
;MVFNTKANCQIMKNKLRRITIEDLVYLYSVTDKYHLGTETNTLTVKVFLEGRKQTPLIIEFLTLDHYHMGQILKSGVELTNTIKNTNDKININEPKYIKELILQGRKNGWVGTNKMENQNGLKYLTELGYETDILLPKN
;
A
#
# COMPACT_ATOMS: atom_id res chain seq x y z
N MET A 1 13.62 -7.20 44.32
CA MET A 1 13.75 -7.94 43.05
C MET A 1 12.45 -7.77 42.27
N VAL A 2 12.44 -6.85 41.29
CA VAL A 2 12.34 -7.08 39.82
C VAL A 2 10.92 -7.54 39.37
N PHE A 3 10.26 -7.04 38.31
CA PHE A 3 10.71 -6.30 37.12
C PHE A 3 9.70 -5.21 36.73
N ASN A 4 10.24 -4.05 36.37
CA ASN A 4 9.54 -2.99 35.64
C ASN A 4 9.82 -3.22 34.15
N THR A 5 8.89 -3.83 33.42
CA THR A 5 8.98 -3.93 31.96
C THR A 5 8.14 -2.82 31.34
N LYS A 6 8.73 -1.63 31.23
CA LYS A 6 8.35 -0.72 30.15
C LYS A 6 8.67 -1.46 28.86
N ALA A 7 7.64 -1.95 28.18
CA ALA A 7 7.73 -2.35 26.79
C ALA A 7 8.11 -1.10 25.99
N ASN A 8 9.41 -0.89 25.85
CA ASN A 8 10.00 0.11 24.97
C ASN A 8 9.88 -0.45 23.56
N CYS A 9 8.67 -0.41 22.99
CA CYS A 9 8.49 -0.66 21.58
C CYS A 9 9.13 0.52 20.86
N GLN A 10 10.38 0.33 20.40
CA GLN A 10 11.00 1.24 19.46
C GLN A 10 10.05 1.39 18.28
N ILE A 11 9.32 2.51 18.25
CA ILE A 11 8.63 2.95 17.03
C ILE A 11 9.76 3.18 16.03
N MET A 12 10.03 2.18 15.19
CA MET A 12 10.91 2.32 14.06
C MET A 12 10.43 3.54 13.27
N LYS A 13 11.23 4.61 13.23
CA LYS A 13 10.98 5.73 12.34
C LYS A 13 10.95 5.14 10.93
N ASN A 14 9.75 4.99 10.35
CA ASN A 14 9.59 4.44 9.02
C ASN A 14 10.42 5.27 8.04
N LYS A 15 11.55 4.72 7.62
CA LYS A 15 12.44 5.35 6.65
C LYS A 15 11.68 5.41 5.33
N LEU A 16 11.41 6.62 4.85
CA LEU A 16 10.84 6.80 3.51
C LEU A 16 11.80 6.17 2.50
N ARG A 17 11.25 5.31 1.64
CA ARG A 17 11.94 4.74 0.49
C ARG A 17 11.86 5.74 -0.65
N ARG A 18 12.85 5.74 -1.54
CA ARG A 18 12.95 6.66 -2.69
C ARG A 18 12.71 5.89 -3.98
N ILE A 19 11.98 6.49 -4.92
CA ILE A 19 11.83 5.98 -6.28
C ILE A 19 11.81 7.16 -7.26
N THR A 20 12.49 7.00 -8.39
CA THR A 20 12.45 7.97 -9.49
C THR A 20 11.56 7.41 -10.60
N ILE A 21 10.60 8.20 -11.04
CA ILE A 21 9.70 7.87 -12.14
C ILE A 21 9.77 9.03 -13.12
N GLU A 22 10.22 8.75 -14.35
CA GLU A 22 10.61 9.80 -15.30
C GLU A 22 11.69 10.69 -14.64
N ASP A 23 11.46 12.00 -14.57
CA ASP A 23 12.39 12.97 -13.96
C ASP A 23 11.93 13.42 -12.57
N LEU A 24 10.89 12.79 -12.01
CA LEU A 24 10.32 13.15 -10.71
C LEU A 24 10.75 12.14 -9.65
N VAL A 25 11.18 12.68 -8.51
CA VAL A 25 11.58 11.88 -7.34
C VAL A 25 10.42 11.81 -6.36
N TYR A 26 10.10 10.59 -5.95
CA TYR A 26 9.06 10.30 -4.97
C TYR A 26 9.65 9.65 -3.74
N LEU A 27 9.09 10.00 -2.59
CA LEU A 27 9.37 9.39 -1.30
C LEU A 27 8.11 8.65 -0.84
N TYR A 28 8.24 7.41 -0.39
CA TYR A 28 7.08 6.62 0.00
C TYR A 28 7.31 5.76 1.24
N SER A 29 6.22 5.39 1.90
CA SER A 29 6.16 4.40 2.96
C SER A 29 5.01 3.44 2.73
N VAL A 30 5.19 2.20 3.17
CA VAL A 30 4.16 1.16 3.21
C VAL A 30 3.98 0.75 4.66
N THR A 31 2.76 0.85 5.18
CA THR A 31 2.43 0.51 6.56
C THR A 31 1.17 -0.33 6.60
N ASP A 32 1.09 -1.27 7.52
CA ASP A 32 -0.09 -2.10 7.77
C ASP A 32 -0.67 -1.81 9.15
N LYS A 33 -2.00 -1.90 9.23
CA LYS A 33 -2.75 -1.83 10.48
C LYS A 33 -3.76 -2.97 10.52
N TYR A 34 -3.61 -3.84 11.49
CA TYR A 34 -4.62 -4.85 11.80
C TYR A 34 -5.77 -4.23 12.59
N HIS A 35 -7.00 -4.63 12.25
CA HIS A 35 -8.22 -4.21 12.96
C HIS A 35 -8.75 -5.38 13.78
N LEU A 36 -8.51 -5.31 15.10
CA LEU A 36 -9.00 -6.30 16.05
C LEU A 36 -10.54 -6.37 16.01
N GLY A 37 -11.07 -7.59 15.95
CA GLY A 37 -12.52 -7.84 15.98
C GLY A 37 -13.22 -7.78 14.62
N THR A 38 -12.52 -7.44 13.54
CA THR A 38 -13.08 -7.46 12.17
C THR A 38 -12.35 -8.40 11.22
N GLU A 39 -11.27 -9.06 11.66
CA GLU A 39 -10.42 -9.93 10.80
C GLU A 39 -9.97 -9.24 9.51
N THR A 40 -9.81 -7.92 9.55
CA THR A 40 -9.36 -7.12 8.41
C THR A 40 -8.04 -6.42 8.69
N ASN A 41 -7.32 -6.15 7.61
CA ASN A 41 -6.07 -5.43 7.62
C ASN A 41 -6.14 -4.28 6.62
N THR A 42 -5.63 -3.11 7.01
CA THR A 42 -5.40 -2.01 6.07
C THR A 42 -3.91 -1.87 5.79
N LEU A 43 -3.52 -2.09 4.54
CA LEU A 43 -2.22 -1.67 4.03
C LEU A 43 -2.35 -0.25 3.45
N THR A 44 -1.51 0.67 3.92
CA THR A 44 -1.47 2.05 3.46
C THR A 44 -0.15 2.32 2.74
N VAL A 45 -0.25 2.74 1.48
CA VAL A 45 0.86 3.34 0.73
C VAL A 45 0.71 4.84 0.82
N LYS A 46 1.71 5.52 1.37
CA LYS A 46 1.77 6.97 1.44
C LYS A 46 2.93 7.47 0.60
N VAL A 47 2.65 8.30 -0.40
CA VAL A 47 3.65 8.82 -1.34
C VAL A 47 3.68 10.34 -1.28
N PHE A 48 4.88 10.90 -1.34
CA PHE A 48 5.16 12.32 -1.42
C PHE A 48 5.99 12.58 -2.67
N LEU A 49 5.73 13.71 -3.32
CA LEU A 49 6.69 14.29 -4.26
C LEU A 49 7.86 14.87 -3.45
N GLU A 50 9.10 14.67 -3.88
CA GLU A 50 10.27 15.21 -3.19
C GLU A 50 10.16 16.74 -3.02
N GLY A 51 10.42 17.24 -1.82
CA GLY A 51 10.20 18.64 -1.46
C GLY A 51 8.74 19.03 -1.10
N ARG A 52 7.75 18.13 -1.27
CA ARG A 52 6.32 18.41 -1.00
C ARG A 52 5.72 17.38 -0.02
N LYS A 53 5.77 17.69 1.27
CA LYS A 53 5.27 16.78 2.34
C LYS A 53 3.81 16.96 2.75
N GLN A 54 3.17 18.08 2.38
CA GLN A 54 1.83 18.44 2.89
C GLN A 54 0.67 17.81 2.10
N THR A 55 0.97 17.26 0.92
CA THR A 55 -0.01 16.82 -0.09
C THR A 55 0.29 15.39 -0.56
N PRO A 56 0.35 14.41 0.35
CA PRO A 56 0.62 13.04 -0.03
C PRO A 56 -0.51 12.44 -0.87
N LEU A 57 -0.15 11.52 -1.75
CA LEU A 57 -1.05 10.49 -2.24
C LEU A 57 -1.15 9.40 -1.16
N ILE A 58 -2.36 9.13 -0.70
CA ILE A 58 -2.64 8.07 0.28
C ILE A 58 -3.50 7.03 -0.43
N ILE A 59 -3.03 5.79 -0.48
CA ILE A 59 -3.73 4.65 -1.06
C ILE A 59 -3.90 3.60 0.03
N GLU A 60 -5.14 3.17 0.25
CA GLU A 60 -5.52 2.23 1.30
C GLU A 60 -6.09 0.95 0.68
N PHE A 61 -5.54 -0.19 1.09
CA PHE A 61 -6.00 -1.52 0.73
C PHE A 61 -6.61 -2.14 1.97
N LEU A 62 -7.94 -2.16 2.04
CA LEU A 62 -8.65 -2.93 3.07
C LEU A 62 -8.82 -4.36 2.55
N THR A 63 -8.16 -5.30 3.21
CA THR A 63 -8.22 -6.74 2.85
C THR A 63 -8.63 -7.58 4.05
N LEU A 64 -8.96 -8.85 3.78
CA LEU A 64 -8.92 -9.88 4.82
C LEU A 64 -7.54 -9.93 5.46
N ASP A 65 -7.51 -10.13 6.78
CA ASP A 65 -6.30 -10.55 7.48
C ASP A 65 -6.28 -12.07 7.51
N HIS A 66 -5.25 -12.68 6.91
CA HIS A 66 -5.07 -14.11 7.05
C HIS A 66 -4.34 -14.37 8.36
N TYR A 67 -5.04 -14.95 9.33
CA TYR A 67 -4.53 -15.26 10.68
C TYR A 67 -3.13 -15.92 10.69
N HIS A 68 -2.77 -16.68 9.64
CA HIS A 68 -1.47 -17.33 9.50
C HIS A 68 -0.46 -16.61 8.59
N MET A 69 -0.90 -15.78 7.64
CA MET A 69 -0.01 -15.13 6.65
C MET A 69 0.15 -13.62 6.86
N GLY A 70 -0.63 -13.02 7.75
CA GLY A 70 -0.69 -11.58 7.95
C GLY A 70 -1.27 -10.87 6.72
N GLN A 71 -0.79 -9.65 6.47
CA GLN A 71 -1.20 -8.87 5.30
C GLN A 71 -0.70 -9.50 3.99
N ILE A 72 -1.60 -10.19 3.30
CA ILE A 72 -1.47 -10.85 1.99
C ILE A 72 -0.63 -10.05 0.97
N LEU A 73 -0.94 -8.77 0.78
CA LEU A 73 -0.27 -7.87 -0.18
C LEU A 73 1.14 -7.47 0.24
N LYS A 74 1.54 -7.73 1.50
CA LYS A 74 2.88 -7.50 2.03
C LYS A 74 3.78 -8.72 1.85
N SER A 75 3.22 -9.93 1.98
CA SER A 75 3.91 -11.21 1.74
C SER A 75 3.95 -11.61 0.26
N GLY A 76 2.98 -11.15 -0.52
CA GLY A 76 2.83 -11.48 -1.93
C GLY A 76 1.66 -12.43 -2.17
N VAL A 77 0.85 -12.14 -3.19
CA VAL A 77 -0.30 -12.96 -3.61
C VAL A 77 -0.38 -13.08 -5.12
N GLU A 78 -0.68 -14.26 -5.63
CA GLU A 78 -0.89 -14.47 -7.05
C GLU A 78 -2.27 -13.96 -7.45
N LEU A 79 -2.30 -12.99 -8.36
CA LEU A 79 -3.52 -12.47 -8.97
C LEU A 79 -3.47 -12.64 -10.49
N THR A 80 -4.60 -12.98 -11.09
CA THR A 80 -4.79 -12.96 -12.54
C THR A 80 -4.86 -11.52 -13.03
N ASN A 81 -4.07 -11.16 -14.04
CA ASN A 81 -4.21 -9.93 -14.79
C ASN A 81 -4.91 -10.20 -16.13
N THR A 82 -6.14 -9.73 -16.27
CA THR A 82 -6.99 -9.98 -17.44
C THR A 82 -6.59 -9.15 -18.66
N ILE A 83 -5.93 -8.00 -18.47
CA ILE A 83 -5.46 -7.13 -19.56
C ILE A 83 -4.19 -7.71 -20.20
N LYS A 84 -3.26 -8.19 -19.37
CA LYS A 84 -1.96 -8.74 -19.80
C LYS A 84 -2.03 -10.25 -20.08
N ASN A 85 -3.09 -10.92 -19.65
CA ASN A 85 -3.24 -12.38 -19.67
C ASN A 85 -2.09 -13.09 -18.93
N THR A 86 -1.78 -12.63 -17.72
CA THR A 86 -0.68 -13.12 -16.87
C THR A 86 -1.17 -13.48 -15.47
N ASN A 87 -0.41 -14.31 -14.76
CA ASN A 87 -0.54 -14.48 -13.31
C ASN A 87 0.67 -13.84 -12.65
N ASP A 88 0.43 -12.82 -11.84
CA ASP A 88 1.49 -12.03 -11.22
C ASP A 88 1.44 -12.17 -9.71
N LYS A 89 2.59 -12.43 -9.08
CA LYS A 89 2.73 -12.38 -7.63
C LYS A 89 2.86 -10.93 -7.17
N ILE A 90 1.76 -10.35 -6.69
CA ILE A 90 1.65 -8.97 -6.25
C ILE A 90 2.17 -8.82 -4.82
N ASN A 91 3.26 -8.08 -4.64
CA ASN A 91 3.77 -7.66 -3.34
C ASN A 91 4.02 -6.14 -3.35
N ILE A 92 3.21 -5.37 -2.63
CA ILE A 92 3.26 -3.90 -2.63
C ILE A 92 4.58 -3.33 -2.10
N ASN A 93 5.41 -4.13 -1.41
CA ASN A 93 6.76 -3.69 -1.05
C ASN A 93 7.72 -3.61 -2.24
N GLU A 94 7.42 -4.29 -3.34
CA GLU A 94 8.26 -4.26 -4.53
C GLU A 94 8.12 -2.90 -5.25
N PRO A 95 9.24 -2.24 -5.60
CA PRO A 95 9.21 -0.92 -6.23
C PRO A 95 8.39 -0.85 -7.53
N LYS A 96 8.26 -1.96 -8.27
CA LYS A 96 7.49 -2.01 -9.52
C LYS A 96 6.01 -1.70 -9.31
N TYR A 97 5.39 -2.21 -8.24
CA TYR A 97 3.99 -1.94 -7.94
C TYR A 97 3.80 -0.54 -7.34
N ILE A 98 4.76 -0.05 -6.55
CA ILE A 98 4.75 1.35 -6.10
C ILE A 98 4.76 2.31 -7.29
N LYS A 99 5.55 2.01 -8.32
CA LYS A 99 5.54 2.78 -9.58
C LYS A 99 4.17 2.76 -10.24
N GLU A 100 3.56 1.59 -10.43
CA GLU A 100 2.23 1.46 -11.04
C GLU A 100 1.16 2.25 -10.26
N LEU A 101 1.18 2.18 -8.93
CA LEU A 101 0.26 2.93 -8.07
C LEU A 101 0.43 4.45 -8.17
N ILE A 102 1.67 4.94 -8.26
CA ILE A 102 1.94 6.38 -8.45
C ILE A 102 1.41 6.84 -9.81
N LEU A 103 1.63 6.06 -10.87
CA LEU A 103 1.12 6.37 -12.21
C LEU A 103 -0.40 6.39 -12.24
N GLN A 104 -1.06 5.45 -11.56
CA GLN A 104 -2.52 5.43 -11.43
C GLN A 104 -3.03 6.63 -10.64
N GLY A 105 -2.36 7.02 -9.55
CA GLY A 105 -2.67 8.23 -8.79
C GLY A 105 -2.57 9.51 -9.65
N ARG A 106 -1.54 9.61 -10.49
CA ARG A 106 -1.39 10.70 -11.47
C ARG A 106 -2.54 10.71 -12.48
N LYS A 107 -2.90 9.55 -13.03
CA LYS A 107 -4.05 9.41 -13.94
C LYS A 107 -5.36 9.86 -13.28
N ASN A 108 -5.50 9.65 -11.98
CA ASN A 108 -6.66 10.05 -11.19
C ASN A 108 -6.58 11.50 -10.68
N GLY A 109 -5.57 12.28 -11.10
CA GLY A 109 -5.49 13.73 -10.85
C GLY A 109 -4.53 14.16 -9.72
N TRP A 110 -3.76 13.25 -9.13
CA TRP A 110 -2.73 13.64 -8.17
C TRP A 110 -1.47 14.18 -8.88
N VAL A 111 -1.06 15.40 -8.54
CA VAL A 111 0.14 16.07 -9.09
C VAL A 111 1.21 16.35 -8.04
N GLY A 112 1.04 15.85 -6.82
CA GLY A 112 2.01 16.02 -5.72
C GLY A 112 1.94 17.36 -4.99
N THR A 113 1.26 18.36 -5.53
CA THR A 113 1.04 19.68 -4.91
C THR A 113 -0.42 19.95 -4.54
N ASN A 114 -1.35 19.10 -4.98
CA ASN A 114 -2.76 19.15 -4.62
C ASN A 114 -3.11 18.14 -3.53
N LYS A 115 -4.10 18.48 -2.71
CA LYS A 115 -4.75 17.50 -1.84
C LYS A 115 -5.68 16.63 -2.66
N MET A 116 -5.76 15.37 -2.27
CA MET A 116 -6.68 14.39 -2.83
C MET A 116 -7.21 13.55 -1.67
N GLU A 117 -8.42 13.02 -1.80
CA GLU A 117 -8.96 12.06 -0.84
C GLU A 117 -8.15 10.76 -0.85
N ASN A 118 -8.30 9.95 0.20
CA ASN A 118 -7.70 8.63 0.24
C ASN A 118 -8.22 7.78 -0.93
N GLN A 119 -7.29 7.09 -1.59
CA GLN A 119 -7.56 6.29 -2.76
C GLN A 119 -7.79 4.83 -2.36
N ASN A 120 -8.76 4.17 -3.01
CA ASN A 120 -8.98 2.74 -2.82
C ASN A 120 -7.96 1.93 -3.63
N GLY A 121 -7.05 1.25 -2.94
CA GLY A 121 -5.99 0.47 -3.55
C GLY A 121 -6.46 -0.78 -4.29
N LEU A 122 -7.54 -1.44 -3.83
CA LEU A 122 -8.13 -2.56 -4.57
C LEU A 122 -8.73 -2.09 -5.89
N LYS A 123 -9.40 -0.93 -5.89
CA LYS A 123 -9.87 -0.31 -7.13
C LYS A 123 -8.72 -0.03 -8.10
N TYR A 124 -7.57 0.44 -7.61
CA TYR A 124 -6.39 0.66 -8.46
C TYR A 124 -5.89 -0.65 -9.08
N LEU A 125 -5.84 -1.74 -8.31
CA LEU A 125 -5.45 -3.05 -8.85
C LEU A 125 -6.45 -3.53 -9.91
N THR A 126 -7.75 -3.37 -9.69
CA THR A 126 -8.78 -3.67 -10.70
C THR A 126 -8.61 -2.81 -11.97
N GLU A 127 -8.34 -1.50 -11.83
CA GLU A 127 -8.07 -0.60 -12.96
C GLU A 127 -6.78 -0.97 -13.73
N LEU A 128 -5.84 -1.64 -13.06
CA LEU A 128 -4.63 -2.22 -13.68
C LEU A 128 -4.85 -3.62 -14.28
N GLY A 129 -6.08 -4.15 -14.19
CA GLY A 129 -6.50 -5.41 -14.79
C GLY A 129 -6.46 -6.62 -13.86
N TYR A 130 -6.14 -6.45 -12.59
CA TYR A 130 -6.07 -7.57 -11.64
C TYR A 130 -7.44 -7.94 -11.09
N GLU A 131 -7.70 -9.23 -10.99
CA GLU A 131 -8.83 -9.79 -10.25
C GLU A 131 -8.56 -9.69 -8.75
N THR A 132 -9.40 -8.97 -8.01
CA THR A 132 -9.14 -8.63 -6.59
C THR A 132 -10.13 -9.26 -5.61
N ASP A 133 -11.10 -10.05 -6.10
CA ASP A 133 -12.18 -10.62 -5.29
C ASP A 133 -11.66 -11.46 -4.13
N ILE A 134 -10.54 -12.18 -4.33
CA ILE A 134 -9.91 -13.01 -3.30
C ILE A 134 -9.36 -12.20 -2.11
N LEU A 135 -9.20 -10.88 -2.27
CA LEU A 135 -8.66 -9.98 -1.25
C LEU A 135 -9.74 -9.31 -0.40
N LEU A 136 -10.99 -9.31 -0.88
CA LEU A 136 -12.09 -8.60 -0.25
C LEU A 136 -12.47 -9.25 1.09
N PRO A 137 -12.80 -8.46 2.13
CA PRO A 137 -13.43 -8.95 3.35
C PRO A 137 -14.65 -9.82 3.05
N LYS A 138 -14.82 -10.93 3.78
CA LYS A 138 -16.04 -11.73 3.73
C LYS A 138 -17.18 -10.94 4.38
N ASN A 139 -18.32 -10.87 3.69
CA ASN A 139 -19.56 -10.32 4.25
C ASN A 139 -20.19 -11.27 5.26
#